data_AF-A0A959VYH3-F1
#
_entry.id   AF-A0A959VYH3-F1
#
_cell.length_a   1.000
_cell.length_b   1.000
_cell.length_c   1.000
_cell.angle_alpha   90.00
_cell.angle_beta   90.00
_cell.angle_gamma   90.00
#
_symmetry.space_group_name_H-M   'P 1'
#
loop_
_entity.id
_entity.type
_entity.pdbx_description
1 polymer ?
#
loop_
_entity_poly.entity_id
_entity_poly.type
_entity_poly.pdbx_seq_one_letter_code
_entity_poly.pdbx_strand_id
1 'polypeptide(L)'
;MHEIKCPHCGKEFNIDEAGYAEILTQVRDEAFDKAIHERLELAEKEKQAAVELAEAKVASDLKEAAAEKDLEIERLREELKTSAELAQAKVTGELKDEAAKKDAEIERLKAELDKADVTGKLALKEALGEVEKERDDLKRNLEIKDTEQELLEKSLKERYETQIK
;
A
#
# COMPACT_ATOMS: atom_id res chain seq x y z
N MET A 1 -89.13 -26.70 44.70
CA MET A 1 -89.06 -28.10 44.18
C MET A 1 -90.02 -28.23 43.01
N HIS A 2 -89.50 -28.39 41.80
CA HIS A 2 -90.30 -28.45 40.56
C HIS A 2 -90.24 -29.88 40.01
N GLU A 3 -91.38 -30.56 39.86
CA GLU A 3 -91.45 -31.89 39.26
C GLU A 3 -91.58 -31.81 37.75
N ILE A 4 -90.63 -32.42 37.03
CA ILE A 4 -90.62 -32.48 35.58
C ILE A 4 -90.90 -33.91 35.15
N LYS A 5 -91.97 -34.09 34.36
CA LYS A 5 -92.32 -35.36 33.73
C LYS A 5 -91.71 -35.46 32.34
N CYS A 6 -90.93 -36.50 32.10
CA CYS A 6 -90.41 -36.76 30.76
C CYS A 6 -91.58 -37.11 29.81
N PRO A 7 -91.82 -36.33 28.74
CA PRO A 7 -92.93 -36.59 27.81
C PRO A 7 -92.77 -37.90 27.03
N HIS A 8 -91.55 -38.46 26.99
CA HIS A 8 -91.22 -39.63 26.18
C HIS A 8 -91.28 -40.95 26.95
N CYS A 9 -91.13 -40.96 28.28
CA CYS A 9 -91.17 -42.19 29.07
C CYS A 9 -91.96 -42.09 30.38
N GLY A 10 -92.54 -40.92 30.68
CA GLY A 10 -93.47 -40.71 31.80
C GLY A 10 -92.85 -40.73 33.20
N LYS A 11 -91.54 -40.95 33.33
CA LYS A 11 -90.85 -40.90 34.62
C LYS A 11 -90.85 -39.48 35.19
N GLU A 12 -91.18 -39.39 36.48
CA GLU A 12 -91.23 -38.17 37.27
C GLU A 12 -89.86 -37.93 37.90
N PHE A 13 -89.23 -36.80 37.58
CA PHE A 13 -87.97 -36.38 38.19
C PHE A 13 -88.23 -35.15 39.06
N ASN A 14 -87.71 -35.20 40.28
CA ASN A 14 -87.74 -34.09 41.22
C ASN A 14 -86.45 -33.29 41.08
N ILE A 15 -86.54 -32.05 40.60
CA ILE A 15 -85.41 -31.12 40.61
C ILE A 15 -85.47 -30.31 41.91
N ASP A 16 -84.46 -30.48 42.75
CA ASP A 16 -84.19 -29.58 43.86
C ASP A 16 -83.51 -28.31 43.33
N GLU A 17 -83.79 -27.18 43.98
CA GLU A 17 -83.20 -25.89 43.59
C GLU A 17 -81.68 -25.87 43.78
N ALA A 18 -81.16 -26.75 44.65
CA ALA A 18 -79.73 -26.93 44.87
C ALA A 18 -79.03 -27.57 43.65
N GLY A 19 -79.54 -28.69 43.11
CA GLY A 19 -78.94 -29.37 41.96
C GLY A 19 -79.09 -28.58 40.66
N TYR A 20 -80.18 -27.81 40.48
CA TYR A 20 -80.31 -26.91 39.34
C TYR A 20 -79.33 -25.73 39.40
N ALA A 21 -79.13 -25.15 40.59
CA ALA A 21 -78.14 -24.10 40.79
C ALA A 21 -76.73 -24.62 40.53
N GLU A 22 -76.40 -25.84 41.00
CA GLU A 22 -75.07 -26.46 40.85
C GLU A 22 -74.72 -26.69 39.37
N ILE A 23 -75.64 -27.25 38.58
CA ILE A 23 -75.48 -27.43 37.12
C ILE A 23 -75.35 -26.08 36.39
N LEU A 24 -76.12 -25.05 36.79
CA LEU A 24 -76.00 -23.72 36.21
C LEU A 24 -74.66 -23.05 36.51
N THR A 25 -74.13 -23.19 37.73
CA THR A 25 -72.77 -22.72 38.06
C THR A 25 -71.73 -23.49 37.28
N GLN A 26 -71.79 -24.83 37.23
CA GLN A 26 -70.81 -25.63 36.50
C GLN A 26 -70.74 -25.29 35.01
N VAL A 27 -71.90 -25.15 34.34
CA VAL A 27 -71.95 -24.76 32.92
C VAL A 27 -71.44 -23.34 32.70
N ARG A 28 -71.71 -22.42 33.65
CA ARG A 28 -71.20 -21.04 33.60
C ARG A 28 -69.70 -20.98 33.83
N ASP A 29 -69.17 -21.79 34.74
CA ASP A 29 -67.75 -21.86 35.08
C ASP A 29 -66.96 -22.47 33.92
N GLU A 30 -67.41 -23.59 33.33
CA GLU A 30 -66.77 -24.21 32.16
C GLU A 30 -66.82 -23.31 30.92
N ALA A 31 -67.95 -22.65 30.65
CA ALA A 31 -68.07 -21.70 29.54
C ALA A 31 -67.21 -20.45 29.75
N PHE A 32 -67.09 -19.98 30.99
CA PHE A 32 -66.24 -18.85 31.35
C PHE A 32 -64.75 -19.19 31.23
N ASP A 33 -64.34 -20.37 31.71
CA ASP A 33 -62.97 -20.85 31.58
C ASP A 33 -62.57 -21.00 30.12
N LYS A 34 -63.47 -21.54 29.28
CA LYS A 34 -63.24 -21.63 27.84
C LYS A 34 -63.06 -20.25 27.20
N ALA A 35 -63.91 -19.29 27.54
CA ALA A 35 -63.81 -17.92 27.04
C ALA A 35 -62.52 -17.22 27.51
N ILE A 36 -62.06 -17.49 28.74
CA ILE A 36 -60.76 -17.02 29.24
C ILE A 36 -59.63 -17.63 28.43
N HIS A 37 -59.63 -18.95 28.20
CA HIS A 37 -58.58 -19.61 27.43
C HIS A 37 -58.52 -19.09 25.99
N GLU A 38 -59.66 -18.96 25.30
CA GLU A 38 -59.71 -18.39 23.95
C GLU A 38 -59.14 -16.96 23.91
N ARG A 39 -59.44 -16.15 24.93
CA ARG A 39 -58.92 -14.78 25.02
C ARG A 39 -57.44 -14.73 25.38
N LEU A 40 -56.94 -15.64 26.21
CA LEU A 40 -55.51 -15.79 26.51
C LEU A 40 -54.73 -16.23 25.28
N GLU A 41 -55.25 -17.20 24.51
CA GLU A 41 -54.66 -17.64 23.25
C GLU A 41 -54.60 -16.51 22.22
N LEU A 42 -55.66 -15.71 22.11
CA LEU A 42 -55.67 -14.55 21.23
C LEU A 42 -54.62 -13.52 21.66
N ALA A 43 -54.55 -13.20 22.96
CA ALA A 43 -53.57 -12.26 23.50
C ALA A 43 -52.13 -12.77 23.30
N GLU A 44 -51.89 -14.08 23.42
CA GLU A 44 -50.59 -14.69 23.18
C GLU A 44 -50.20 -14.62 21.69
N LYS A 45 -51.14 -14.89 20.77
CA LYS A 45 -50.92 -14.72 19.33
C LYS A 45 -50.64 -13.26 18.96
N GLU A 46 -51.40 -12.31 19.51
CA GLU A 46 -51.18 -10.88 19.29
C GLU A 46 -49.81 -10.44 19.80
N LYS A 47 -49.40 -10.93 20.99
CA LYS A 47 -48.08 -10.66 21.55
C LYS A 47 -46.96 -11.24 20.66
N GLN A 48 -47.10 -12.48 20.20
CA GLN A 48 -46.13 -13.12 19.29
C GLN A 48 -46.01 -12.33 17.99
N ALA A 49 -47.13 -11.95 17.37
CA ALA A 49 -47.13 -11.14 16.15
C ALA A 49 -46.48 -9.75 16.36
N ALA A 50 -46.69 -9.12 17.53
CA ALA A 50 -46.06 -7.85 17.87
C ALA A 50 -44.54 -7.98 18.02
N VAL A 51 -44.06 -9.09 18.61
CA VAL A 51 -42.62 -9.39 18.72
C VAL A 51 -42.01 -9.65 17.35
N GLU A 52 -42.62 -10.50 16.53
CA GLU A 52 -42.14 -10.77 15.16
C GLU A 52 -42.07 -9.48 14.32
N LEU A 53 -43.07 -8.60 14.43
CA LEU A 53 -43.07 -7.31 13.75
C LEU A 53 -41.94 -6.41 14.25
N ALA A 54 -41.66 -6.40 15.55
CA ALA A 54 -40.57 -5.63 16.13
C ALA A 54 -39.20 -6.16 15.67
N GLU A 55 -39.01 -7.48 15.66
CA GLU A 55 -37.79 -8.14 15.17
C GLU A 55 -37.57 -7.86 13.68
N ALA A 56 -38.63 -7.93 12.86
CA ALA A 56 -38.57 -7.63 11.44
C ALA A 56 -38.16 -6.17 11.17
N LYS A 57 -38.68 -5.21 11.95
CA LYS A 57 -38.28 -3.80 11.86
C LYS A 57 -36.81 -3.60 12.23
N VAL A 58 -36.37 -4.18 13.34
CA VAL A 58 -34.96 -4.10 13.76
C VAL A 58 -34.04 -4.73 12.72
N ALA A 59 -34.42 -5.88 12.14
CA ALA A 59 -33.64 -6.51 11.08
C ALA A 59 -33.57 -5.64 9.81
N SER A 60 -34.65 -4.94 9.47
CA SER A 60 -34.67 -3.99 8.35
C SER A 60 -33.75 -2.81 8.62
N ASP A 61 -33.87 -2.17 9.78
CA ASP A 61 -33.06 -1.00 10.17
C ASP A 61 -31.57 -1.35 10.21
N LEU A 62 -31.21 -2.53 10.72
CA LEU A 62 -29.84 -3.03 10.73
C LEU A 62 -29.31 -3.28 9.31
N LYS A 63 -30.14 -3.80 8.41
CA LYS A 63 -29.77 -4.02 7.01
C LYS A 63 -29.54 -2.70 6.28
N GLU A 64 -30.37 -1.70 6.52
CA GLU A 64 -30.21 -0.35 5.95
C GLU A 64 -28.93 0.30 6.48
N ALA A 65 -28.71 0.28 7.79
CA ALA A 65 -27.48 0.81 8.39
C ALA A 65 -26.23 0.08 7.89
N ALA A 66 -26.28 -1.24 7.71
CA ALA A 66 -25.17 -2.00 7.13
C ALA A 66 -24.89 -1.58 5.67
N ALA A 67 -25.93 -1.42 4.86
CA ALA A 67 -25.78 -0.96 3.48
C ALA A 67 -25.18 0.46 3.39
N GLU A 68 -25.60 1.38 4.26
CA GLU A 68 -25.00 2.72 4.34
C GLU A 68 -23.51 2.67 4.71
N LYS A 69 -23.14 1.80 5.67
CA LYS A 69 -21.75 1.62 6.07
C LYS A 69 -20.91 0.98 4.97
N ASP A 70 -21.45 0.01 4.23
CA ASP A 70 -20.77 -0.61 3.10
C ASP A 70 -20.49 0.42 2.00
N LEU A 71 -21.45 1.30 1.69
CA LEU A 71 -21.25 2.40 0.72
C LEU A 71 -20.16 3.37 1.19
N GLU A 72 -20.15 3.74 2.47
CA GLU A 72 -19.10 4.62 3.01
C GLU A 72 -17.72 3.95 3.01
N ILE A 73 -17.65 2.65 3.31
CA ILE A 73 -16.41 1.87 3.24
C ILE A 73 -15.86 1.85 1.81
N GLU A 74 -16.71 1.62 0.81
CA GLU A 74 -16.27 1.63 -0.59
C GLU A 74 -15.80 3.03 -1.02
N ARG A 75 -16.52 4.09 -0.63
CA ARG A 75 -16.11 5.48 -0.88
C ARG A 75 -14.74 5.80 -0.28
N LEU A 76 -14.53 5.44 1.00
CA LEU A 76 -13.25 5.65 1.67
C LEU A 76 -12.12 4.81 1.08
N ARG A 77 -12.41 3.59 0.60
CA ARG A 77 -11.43 2.76 -0.11
C ARG A 77 -10.99 3.39 -1.43
N GLU A 78 -11.92 3.94 -2.20
CA GLU A 78 -11.61 4.65 -3.44
C GLU A 78 -10.78 5.91 -3.18
N GLU A 79 -11.16 6.71 -2.17
CA GLU A 79 -10.40 7.90 -1.76
C GLU A 79 -8.98 7.53 -1.29
N LEU A 80 -8.85 6.47 -0.48
CA LEU A 80 -7.55 6.00 -0.04
C LEU A 80 -6.68 5.54 -1.22
N LYS A 81 -7.26 4.78 -2.16
CA LYS A 81 -6.55 4.30 -3.35
C LYS A 81 -6.06 5.45 -4.22
N THR A 82 -6.93 6.42 -4.51
CA THR A 82 -6.56 7.59 -5.33
C THR A 82 -5.50 8.45 -4.65
N SER A 83 -5.58 8.63 -3.33
CA SER A 83 -4.54 9.36 -2.57
C SER A 83 -3.19 8.64 -2.59
N ALA A 84 -3.19 7.31 -2.48
CA ALA A 84 -1.97 6.50 -2.52
C ALA A 84 -1.32 6.51 -3.91
N GLU A 85 -2.12 6.40 -4.98
CA GLU A 85 -1.64 6.51 -6.36
C GLU A 85 -1.05 7.89 -6.64
N LEU A 86 -1.69 8.96 -6.16
CA LEU A 86 -1.17 10.33 -6.30
C LEU A 86 0.15 10.51 -5.54
N ALA A 87 0.25 10.00 -4.31
CA ALA A 87 1.48 10.05 -3.53
C ALA A 87 2.61 9.28 -4.21
N GLN A 88 2.32 8.09 -4.74
CA GLN A 88 3.29 7.29 -5.50
C GLN A 88 3.72 8.00 -6.79
N ALA A 89 2.80 8.61 -7.53
CA ALA A 89 3.10 9.37 -8.72
C ALA A 89 4.02 10.56 -8.44
N LYS A 90 3.78 11.30 -7.34
CA LYS A 90 4.66 12.42 -6.93
C LYS A 90 6.06 11.94 -6.57
N VAL A 91 6.17 10.92 -5.72
CA VAL A 91 7.48 10.37 -5.31
C VAL A 91 8.24 9.82 -6.52
N THR A 92 7.57 9.09 -7.42
CA THR A 92 8.24 8.56 -8.63
C THR A 92 8.64 9.66 -9.61
N GLY A 93 7.87 10.76 -9.71
CA GLY A 93 8.25 11.95 -10.46
C GLY A 93 9.49 12.62 -9.89
N GLU A 94 9.49 12.92 -8.59
CA GLU A 94 10.63 13.55 -7.89
C GLU A 94 11.90 12.69 -8.00
N LEU A 95 11.79 11.37 -7.84
CA LEU A 95 12.91 10.45 -8.00
C LEU A 95 13.47 10.43 -9.43
N LYS A 96 12.61 10.49 -10.45
CA LYS A 96 13.03 10.56 -11.86
C LYS A 96 13.75 11.87 -12.17
N ASP A 97 13.22 12.99 -11.68
CA ASP A 97 13.83 14.31 -11.87
C ASP A 97 15.20 14.38 -11.18
N GLU A 98 15.32 13.87 -9.97
CA GLU A 98 16.59 13.82 -9.24
C GLU A 98 17.59 12.86 -9.90
N ALA A 99 17.14 11.71 -10.41
CA ALA A 99 17.98 10.80 -11.19
C ALA A 99 18.51 11.48 -12.46
N ALA A 100 17.64 12.16 -13.21
CA ALA A 100 18.04 12.89 -14.42
C ALA A 100 19.05 14.00 -14.14
N LYS A 101 18.92 14.73 -13.02
CA LYS A 101 19.93 15.73 -12.59
C LYS A 101 21.27 15.08 -12.28
N LYS A 102 21.26 13.96 -11.56
CA LYS A 102 22.51 13.23 -11.23
C LYS A 102 23.17 12.65 -12.46
N ASP A 103 22.40 12.11 -13.41
CA ASP A 103 22.95 11.59 -14.67
C ASP A 103 23.58 12.71 -15.50
N ALA A 104 22.93 13.87 -15.59
CA ALA A 104 23.49 15.05 -16.26
C ALA A 104 24.79 15.54 -15.59
N GLU A 105 24.83 15.53 -14.26
CA GLU A 105 26.03 15.89 -13.49
C GLU A 105 27.17 14.89 -13.69
N ILE A 106 26.86 13.59 -13.73
CA ILE A 106 27.84 12.53 -14.01
C ILE A 106 28.46 12.73 -15.39
N GLU A 107 27.64 12.97 -16.42
CA GLU A 107 28.14 13.20 -17.77
C GLU A 107 28.98 14.48 -17.86
N ARG A 108 28.60 15.54 -17.15
CA ARG A 108 29.41 16.76 -17.02
C ARG A 108 30.77 16.46 -16.39
N LEU A 109 30.80 15.78 -15.26
CA LEU A 109 32.04 15.47 -14.55
C LEU A 109 32.95 14.53 -15.36
N LYS A 110 32.39 13.57 -16.10
CA LYS A 110 33.16 12.74 -17.04
C LYS A 110 33.81 13.57 -18.13
N ALA A 111 33.07 14.49 -18.75
CA ALA A 111 33.61 15.37 -19.78
C ALA A 111 34.73 16.29 -19.24
N GLU A 112 34.59 16.79 -18.02
CA GLU A 112 35.64 17.56 -17.34
C GLU A 112 36.89 16.71 -17.05
N LEU A 113 36.70 15.47 -16.61
CA LEU A 113 37.79 14.54 -16.34
C LEU A 113 38.55 14.17 -17.63
N ASP A 114 37.82 13.87 -18.72
CA ASP A 114 38.42 13.57 -20.01
C ASP A 114 39.19 14.76 -20.58
N LYS A 115 38.63 15.98 -20.43
CA LYS A 115 39.33 17.22 -20.80
C LYS A 115 40.61 17.41 -19.99
N ALA A 116 40.57 17.16 -18.69
CA ALA A 116 41.73 17.27 -17.81
C ALA A 116 42.80 16.23 -18.16
N ASP A 117 42.42 14.98 -18.43
CA ASP A 117 43.34 13.92 -18.86
C ASP A 117 44.03 14.25 -20.20
N VAL A 118 43.27 14.70 -21.19
CA VAL A 118 43.83 15.13 -22.49
C VAL A 118 44.78 16.31 -22.33
N THR A 119 44.41 17.30 -21.51
CA THR A 119 45.26 18.46 -21.24
C THR A 119 46.54 18.05 -20.52
N GLY A 120 46.45 17.14 -19.54
CA GLY A 120 47.59 16.59 -18.82
C GLY A 120 48.54 15.83 -19.75
N LYS A 121 48.02 14.95 -20.60
CA LYS A 121 48.81 14.23 -21.61
C LYS A 121 49.50 15.16 -22.60
N LEU A 122 48.83 16.24 -23.02
CA LEU A 122 49.42 17.23 -23.90
C LEU A 122 50.57 17.97 -23.22
N ALA A 123 50.36 18.47 -22.00
CA ALA A 123 51.39 19.16 -21.23
C ALA A 123 52.61 18.25 -20.94
N LEU A 124 52.37 16.98 -20.61
CA LEU A 124 53.42 15.97 -20.45
C LEU A 124 54.21 15.76 -21.75
N LYS A 125 53.52 15.66 -22.90
CA LYS A 125 54.16 15.48 -24.21
C LYS A 125 54.99 16.71 -24.60
N GLU A 126 54.49 17.91 -24.35
CA GLU A 126 55.21 19.16 -24.60
C GLU A 126 56.48 19.24 -23.75
N ALA A 127 56.37 19.01 -22.43
CA ALA A 127 57.51 19.01 -21.52
C ALA A 127 58.54 17.93 -21.88
N LEU A 128 58.11 16.71 -22.22
CA LEU A 128 59.02 15.66 -22.67
C LEU A 128 59.70 16.03 -23.99
N GLY A 129 58.99 16.67 -24.92
CA GLY A 129 59.56 17.12 -26.19
C GLY A 129 60.63 18.21 -26.02
N GLU A 130 60.48 19.11 -25.05
CA GLU A 130 61.50 20.09 -24.69
C GLU A 130 62.75 19.40 -24.12
N VAL A 131 62.56 18.49 -23.16
CA VAL A 131 63.66 17.71 -22.56
C VAL A 131 64.39 16.84 -23.59
N GLU A 132 63.66 16.23 -24.53
CA GLU A 132 64.24 15.44 -25.62
C GLU A 132 65.11 16.29 -26.55
N LYS A 133 64.68 17.51 -26.89
CA LYS A 133 65.48 18.45 -27.70
C LYS A 133 66.74 18.88 -26.96
N GLU A 134 66.63 19.28 -25.70
CA GLU A 134 67.80 19.66 -24.89
C GLU A 134 68.78 18.50 -24.78
N ARG A 135 68.30 17.27 -24.56
CA ARG A 135 69.13 16.06 -24.55
C ARG A 135 69.84 15.86 -25.88
N ASP A 136 69.13 15.96 -27.00
CA ASP A 136 69.68 15.73 -28.32
C ASP A 136 70.72 16.80 -28.69
N ASP A 137 70.49 18.06 -28.32
CA ASP A 137 71.44 19.15 -28.52
C ASP A 137 72.69 18.96 -27.64
N LEU A 138 72.53 18.58 -26.38
CA LEU A 138 73.66 18.26 -25.49
C LEU A 138 74.47 17.08 -26.03
N LYS A 139 73.81 16.03 -26.53
CA LYS A 139 74.49 14.87 -27.13
C LYS A 139 75.30 15.28 -28.35
N ARG A 140 74.73 16.07 -29.26
CA ARG A 140 75.46 16.60 -30.45
C ARG A 140 76.65 17.46 -30.04
N ASN A 141 76.48 18.34 -29.06
CA ASN A 141 77.56 19.20 -28.57
C ASN A 141 78.69 18.40 -27.93
N LEU A 142 78.39 17.29 -27.24
CA LEU A 142 79.39 16.36 -26.71
C LEU A 142 80.15 15.66 -27.85
N GLU A 143 79.44 15.10 -28.83
CA GLU A 143 80.06 14.46 -29.99
C GLU A 143 80.98 15.44 -30.76
N ILE A 144 80.56 16.70 -30.94
CA ILE A 144 81.39 17.74 -31.56
C ILE A 144 82.65 17.99 -30.74
N LYS A 145 82.53 18.19 -29.42
CA LYS A 145 83.70 18.42 -28.55
C LYS A 145 84.67 17.24 -28.54
N ASP A 146 84.15 16.01 -28.53
CA ASP A 146 84.98 14.80 -28.57
C ASP A 146 85.76 14.75 -29.89
N THR A 147 85.11 15.01 -31.03
CA THR A 147 85.79 15.05 -32.33
C THR A 147 86.81 16.19 -32.45
N GLU A 148 86.52 17.37 -31.90
CA GLU A 148 87.47 18.49 -31.82
C GLU A 148 88.70 18.12 -30.97
N GLN A 149 88.50 17.48 -29.82
CA GLN A 149 89.59 16.99 -28.98
C GLN A 149 90.45 15.96 -29.71
N GLU A 150 89.83 14.98 -30.39
CA GLU A 150 90.57 13.99 -31.18
C GLU A 150 91.41 14.63 -32.29
N LEU A 151 90.87 15.64 -32.99
CA LEU A 151 91.59 16.37 -34.03
C LEU A 151 92.74 17.19 -33.44
N LEU A 152 92.53 17.84 -32.29
CA LEU A 152 93.57 18.56 -31.55
C LEU A 152 94.69 17.61 -31.15
N GLU A 153 94.38 16.47 -30.55
CA GLU A 153 95.37 15.46 -30.19
C GLU A 153 96.17 14.95 -31.39
N LYS A 154 95.50 14.63 -32.51
CA LYS A 154 96.16 14.21 -33.75
C LYS A 154 97.09 15.29 -34.28
N SER A 155 96.61 16.53 -34.35
CA SER A 155 97.42 17.66 -34.85
C SER A 155 98.63 17.96 -33.95
N LEU A 156 98.47 17.82 -32.63
CA LEU A 156 99.57 17.96 -31.67
C LEU A 156 100.59 16.85 -31.88
N LYS A 157 100.14 15.59 -32.00
CA LYS A 157 101.03 14.44 -32.30
C LYS A 157 101.81 14.65 -33.59
N GLU A 158 101.15 15.02 -34.69
CA GLU A 158 101.82 15.32 -35.97
C GLU A 158 102.85 16.44 -35.84
N ARG A 159 102.53 17.53 -35.13
CA ARG A 159 103.48 18.64 -34.89
C ARG A 159 104.70 18.17 -34.10
N TYR A 160 104.51 17.39 -33.05
CA TYR A 160 105.61 16.84 -32.25
C TYR A 160 106.47 15.88 -33.06
N GLU A 161 105.88 15.00 -33.87
CA GLU A 161 106.62 14.10 -34.76
C GLU A 161 107.44 14.86 -35.81
N THR A 162 106.94 16.00 -36.29
CA THR A 162 107.64 16.85 -37.26
C THR A 162 108.80 17.62 -36.63
N GLN A 163 108.72 17.97 -35.34
CA GLN A 163 109.79 18.69 -34.62
C GLN A 163 110.91 17.78 -34.10
N ILE A 164 110.68 16.47 -34.02
CA ILE A 164 111.66 15.47 -33.54
C ILE A 164 112.48 14.88 -34.71
N LYS A 165 112.06 15.07 -35.97
CA LYS A 165 112.82 14.75 -37.19
C LYS A 165 113.71 15.91 -37.62
#